data_AF-A0A0J7KHU1-F1
#
_entry.id   AF-A0A0J7KHU1-F1
#
_cell.length_a   1.000
_cell.length_b   1.000
_cell.length_c   1.000
_cell.angle_alpha   90.00
_cell.angle_beta   90.00
_cell.angle_gamma   90.00
#
_symmetry.space_group_name_H-M   'P 1'
#
loop_
_entity.id
_entity.type
_entity.pdbx_description
1 polymer ?
#
loop_
_entity_poly.entity_id
_entity_poly.type
_entity_poly.pdbx_seq_one_letter_code
_entity_poly.pdbx_strand_id
1 'polypeptide(L)'
;MEELLNQQNVVMRFVERSLDNLKKVGKANFTLSIIRNRLQQMQEAFSQCQNLHGRIMAIATKEALETNSYFTQDRFSVCESTFLASSDYMAEWQTKLKSKTTTHPKSAIINQPDQNTTTRSTFQRPRINRPKFAGEFSE
;
A
#
# COMPACT_ATOMS: atom_id res chain seq x y z
N MET A 1 1.63 -8.81 -33.42
CA MET A 1 2.65 -8.45 -32.41
C MET A 1 2.47 -7.03 -31.92
N GLU A 2 2.26 -6.07 -32.81
CA GLU A 2 2.08 -4.65 -32.48
C GLU A 2 1.00 -4.38 -31.41
N GLU A 3 -0.19 -4.97 -31.55
CA GLU A 3 -1.26 -4.91 -30.54
C GLU A 3 -0.77 -5.32 -29.12
N LEU A 4 -0.05 -6.44 -29.03
CA LEU A 4 0.50 -6.92 -27.75
C LEU A 4 1.58 -5.98 -27.21
N LEU A 5 2.43 -5.43 -28.07
CA LEU A 5 3.45 -4.45 -27.68
C LEU A 5 2.80 -3.15 -27.18
N ASN A 6 1.70 -2.72 -27.77
CA ASN A 6 0.94 -1.55 -27.31
C ASN A 6 0.34 -1.80 -25.91
N GLN A 7 -0.29 -2.95 -25.70
CA GLN A 7 -0.81 -3.34 -24.39
C GLN A 7 0.32 -3.44 -23.35
N GLN A 8 1.44 -4.05 -23.73
CA GLN A 8 2.65 -4.16 -22.90
C GLN A 8 3.17 -2.79 -22.48
N ASN A 9 3.28 -1.84 -23.42
CA ASN A 9 3.73 -0.48 -23.15
C ASN A 9 2.85 0.25 -22.13
N VAL A 10 1.53 0.09 -22.22
CA VAL A 10 0.58 0.69 -21.28
C VAL A 10 0.80 0.15 -19.86
N VAL A 11 0.88 -1.17 -19.72
CA VAL A 11 1.04 -1.83 -18.41
C VAL A 11 2.41 -1.50 -17.81
N MET A 12 3.49 -1.53 -18.60
CA MET A 12 4.83 -1.16 -18.12
C MET A 12 4.89 0.28 -17.63
N ARG A 13 4.30 1.23 -18.38
CA ARG A 13 4.24 2.63 -17.91
C ARG A 13 3.49 2.79 -16.60
N PHE A 14 2.46 1.98 -16.35
CA PHE A 14 1.78 2.00 -15.06
C PHE A 14 2.73 1.56 -13.94
N VAL A 15 3.45 0.46 -14.13
CA VAL A 15 4.44 -0.06 -13.16
C VAL A 15 5.55 0.96 -12.92
N GLU A 16 6.18 1.47 -13.98
CA GLU A 16 7.28 2.44 -13.92
C GLU A 16 6.90 3.71 -13.14
N ARG A 17 5.65 4.17 -13.28
CA ARG A 17 5.17 5.40 -12.64
C ARG A 17 4.54 5.18 -11.27
N SER A 18 4.35 3.93 -10.84
CA SER A 18 3.62 3.61 -9.62
C SER A 18 4.30 4.19 -8.38
N LEU A 19 5.63 4.09 -8.30
CA LEU A 19 6.39 4.65 -7.18
C LEU A 19 6.38 6.18 -7.15
N ASP A 20 6.56 6.83 -8.31
CA ASP A 20 6.52 8.29 -8.40
C ASP A 20 5.13 8.83 -8.04
N ASN A 21 4.08 8.16 -8.51
CA ASN A 21 2.71 8.50 -8.15
C ASN A 21 2.45 8.32 -6.65
N LEU A 22 3.00 7.27 -6.02
CA LEU A 22 2.94 7.13 -4.57
C LEU A 22 3.68 8.27 -3.87
N LYS A 23 4.89 8.63 -4.31
CA LYS A 23 5.67 9.73 -3.72
C LYS A 23 4.93 11.07 -3.78
N LYS A 24 4.15 11.34 -4.83
CA LYS A 24 3.30 12.53 -4.96
C LYS A 24 2.20 12.65 -3.91
N VAL A 25 1.74 11.53 -3.33
CA VAL A 25 0.80 11.56 -2.19
C VAL A 25 1.45 12.23 -0.97
N GLY A 26 2.78 12.18 -0.88
CA GLY A 26 3.56 12.76 0.21
C GLY A 26 3.70 11.78 1.39
N LYS A 27 4.94 11.61 1.88
CA LYS A 27 5.26 10.64 2.96
C LYS A 27 4.44 10.86 4.23
N ALA A 28 4.07 12.11 4.55
CA ALA A 28 3.25 12.44 5.71
C ALA A 28 1.83 11.85 5.63
N ASN A 29 1.32 11.63 4.41
CA ASN A 29 -0.02 11.10 4.15
C ASN A 29 -0.04 9.58 3.96
N PHE A 30 1.11 8.91 4.09
CA PHE A 30 1.17 7.46 3.92
C PHE A 30 0.44 6.76 5.06
N THR A 31 -0.62 6.04 4.70
CA THR A 31 -1.31 5.11 5.60
C THR A 31 -1.05 3.68 5.15
N LEU A 32 -1.20 2.74 6.08
CA LEU A 32 -0.97 1.33 5.79
C LEU A 32 -1.91 0.82 4.68
N SER A 33 -3.14 1.31 4.66
CA SER A 33 -4.14 1.00 3.63
C SER A 33 -3.72 1.53 2.26
N ILE A 34 -3.22 2.77 2.17
CA ILE A 34 -2.73 3.35 0.91
C ILE A 34 -1.57 2.51 0.36
N ILE A 35 -0.58 2.19 1.20
CA ILE A 35 0.59 1.43 0.76
C ILE A 35 0.21 0.02 0.31
N ARG A 36 -0.65 -0.68 1.06
CA ARG A 36 -1.14 -2.01 0.68
C ARG A 36 -1.88 -1.99 -0.66
N ASN A 37 -2.80 -1.05 -0.81
CA ASN A 37 -3.59 -0.95 -2.02
C ASN A 37 -2.71 -0.61 -3.24
N ARG A 38 -1.72 0.27 -3.10
CA ARG A 38 -0.76 0.60 -4.17
C ARG A 38 0.14 -0.58 -4.52
N LEU A 39 0.64 -1.31 -3.53
CA LEU A 39 1.45 -2.50 -3.77
C LEU A 39 0.64 -3.58 -4.50
N GLN A 40 -0.60 -3.82 -4.09
CA GLN A 40 -1.49 -4.79 -4.74
C GLN A 40 -1.72 -4.42 -6.22
N GLN A 41 -2.12 -3.18 -6.52
CA GLN A 41 -2.33 -2.73 -7.90
C GLN A 41 -1.07 -2.90 -8.75
N MET A 42 0.11 -2.60 -8.18
CA MET A 42 1.38 -2.75 -8.88
C MET A 42 1.73 -4.22 -9.14
N GLN A 43 1.44 -5.13 -8.20
CA GLN A 43 1.63 -6.57 -8.37
C GLN A 43 0.70 -7.14 -9.45
N GLU A 44 -0.57 -6.74 -9.46
CA GLU A 44 -1.54 -7.13 -10.49
C GLU A 44 -1.10 -6.66 -11.88
N ALA A 45 -0.68 -5.39 -12.00
CA ALA A 45 -0.16 -4.85 -13.25
C ALA A 45 1.12 -5.58 -13.70
N PHE A 46 2.06 -5.86 -12.80
CA PHE A 46 3.27 -6.57 -13.17
C PHE A 46 3.00 -8.02 -13.58
N SER A 47 2.04 -8.69 -12.93
CA SER A 47 1.60 -10.02 -13.38
C SER A 47 1.03 -9.98 -14.81
N GLN A 48 0.23 -8.97 -15.14
CA GLN A 48 -0.25 -8.76 -16.51
C GLN A 48 0.91 -8.49 -17.48
N CYS A 49 1.90 -7.69 -17.07
CA CYS A 49 3.13 -7.42 -17.83
C CYS A 49 3.90 -8.71 -18.16
N GLN A 50 4.07 -9.61 -17.19
CA GLN A 50 4.73 -10.90 -17.40
C GLN A 50 3.98 -11.79 -18.38
N ASN A 51 2.65 -11.85 -18.25
CA ASN A 51 1.79 -12.62 -19.17
C ASN A 51 1.88 -12.10 -20.61
N LEU A 52 1.83 -10.78 -20.79
CA LEU A 52 1.97 -10.15 -22.11
C LEU A 52 3.38 -10.35 -22.69
N HIS A 53 4.43 -10.21 -21.88
CA HIS A 53 5.80 -10.50 -22.29
C HIS A 53 5.96 -11.94 -22.82
N GLY A 54 5.44 -12.94 -22.09
CA GLY A 54 5.46 -14.33 -22.54
C GLY A 54 4.75 -14.53 -23.89
N ARG A 55 3.59 -13.88 -24.10
CA ARG A 55 2.88 -13.92 -25.39
C ARG A 55 3.65 -13.25 -26.51
N ILE A 56 4.32 -12.12 -26.23
CA ILE A 56 5.18 -11.42 -27.20
C ILE A 56 6.35 -12.31 -27.60
N MET A 57 7.03 -12.94 -26.63
CA MET A 57 8.16 -13.84 -26.88
C MET A 57 7.74 -15.06 -27.70
N ALA A 58 6.55 -15.61 -27.47
CA ALA A 58 6.04 -16.78 -28.21
C ALA A 58 5.81 -16.52 -29.71
N ILE A 59 5.54 -15.27 -30.10
CA ILE A 59 5.29 -14.89 -31.51
C ILE A 59 6.44 -14.07 -32.11
N ALA A 60 7.52 -13.84 -31.36
CA ALA A 60 8.65 -13.02 -31.79
C ALA A 60 9.45 -13.72 -32.90
N THR A 61 9.65 -13.03 -34.02
CA THR A 61 10.59 -13.46 -35.06
C THR A 61 12.01 -13.02 -34.70
N LYS A 62 13.03 -13.68 -35.26
CA LYS A 62 14.44 -13.28 -35.06
C LYS A 62 14.68 -11.82 -35.46
N GLU A 63 14.13 -11.40 -36.60
CA GLU A 63 14.19 -10.03 -37.07
C GLU A 63 13.59 -9.05 -36.04
N ALA A 64 12.43 -9.38 -35.45
CA ALA A 64 11.82 -8.52 -34.44
C ALA A 64 12.68 -8.40 -33.18
N LEU A 65 13.33 -9.49 -32.75
CA LEU A 65 14.24 -9.49 -31.59
C LEU A 65 15.45 -8.57 -31.80
N GLU A 66 15.94 -8.46 -33.03
CA GLU A 66 17.13 -7.66 -33.38
C GLU A 66 16.80 -6.20 -33.72
N THR A 67 15.57 -5.91 -34.16
CA THR A 67 15.20 -4.58 -34.68
C THR A 67 14.26 -3.80 -33.76
N ASN A 68 13.40 -4.46 -32.98
CA ASN A 68 12.38 -3.76 -32.20
C ASN A 68 12.99 -3.19 -30.90
N SER A 69 12.66 -1.93 -30.61
CA SER A 69 13.13 -1.21 -29.41
C SER A 69 12.76 -1.90 -28.10
N TYR A 70 11.65 -2.63 -28.07
CA TYR A 70 11.23 -3.40 -26.90
C TYR A 70 12.30 -4.41 -26.45
N PHE A 71 12.90 -5.14 -27.40
CA PHE A 71 13.92 -6.16 -27.12
C PHE A 71 15.32 -5.56 -27.08
N THR A 72 15.68 -4.71 -28.05
CA THR A 72 17.02 -4.12 -28.15
C THR A 72 17.37 -3.20 -26.97
N GLN A 73 16.37 -2.62 -26.30
CA GLN A 73 16.55 -1.81 -25.09
C GLN A 73 16.22 -2.58 -23.80
N ASP A 74 16.01 -3.90 -23.89
CA ASP A 74 15.70 -4.77 -22.76
C ASP A 74 14.60 -4.21 -21.83
N ARG A 75 13.54 -3.66 -22.45
CA ARG A 75 12.58 -2.81 -21.71
C ARG A 75 11.86 -3.60 -20.63
N PHE A 76 11.60 -4.89 -20.86
CA PHE A 76 10.96 -5.75 -19.87
C PHE A 76 11.79 -5.87 -18.59
N SER A 77 13.10 -6.15 -18.70
CA SER A 77 14.00 -6.28 -17.55
C SER A 77 14.18 -4.96 -16.80
N VAL A 78 14.19 -3.82 -17.51
CA VAL A 78 14.18 -2.49 -16.90
C VAL A 78 12.89 -2.27 -16.08
N CYS A 79 11.74 -2.66 -16.62
CA CYS A 79 10.47 -2.59 -15.89
C CYS A 79 10.44 -3.53 -14.68
N GLU A 80 11.00 -4.73 -14.79
CA GLU A 80 11.13 -5.69 -13.66
C GLU A 80 12.00 -5.10 -12.55
N SER A 81 13.16 -4.53 -12.90
CA SER A 81 14.03 -3.87 -11.93
C SER A 81 13.31 -2.72 -11.22
N THR A 82 12.50 -1.96 -11.96
CA THR A 82 11.70 -0.87 -11.40
C THR A 82 10.59 -1.39 -10.48
N PHE A 83 9.94 -2.49 -10.84
CA PHE A 83 8.94 -3.16 -10.01
C PHE A 83 9.53 -3.61 -8.69
N LEU A 84 10.67 -4.33 -8.70
CA LEU A 84 11.33 -4.84 -7.50
C LEU A 84 11.74 -3.70 -6.56
N ALA A 85 12.42 -2.68 -7.07
CA ALA A 85 12.82 -1.52 -6.27
C ALA A 85 11.60 -0.79 -5.67
N SER A 86 10.51 -0.69 -6.42
CA SER A 86 9.26 -0.07 -5.96
C SER A 86 8.55 -0.91 -4.90
N SER A 87 8.52 -2.24 -5.07
CA SER A 87 7.87 -3.15 -4.11
C SER A 87 8.61 -3.18 -2.79
N ASP A 88 9.95 -3.20 -2.83
CA ASP A 88 10.79 -3.16 -1.63
C ASP A 88 10.58 -1.88 -0.84
N TYR A 89 10.55 -0.73 -1.54
CA TYR A 89 10.24 0.56 -0.93
C TYR A 89 8.86 0.55 -0.24
N MET A 90 7.83 0.01 -0.90
CA MET A 90 6.49 -0.07 -0.31
C MET A 90 6.45 -1.05 0.88
N ALA A 91 7.14 -2.19 0.80
CA ALA A 91 7.23 -3.17 1.87
C ALA A 91 7.90 -2.60 3.13
N GLU A 92 8.98 -1.83 2.98
CA GLU A 92 9.59 -1.12 4.09
C GLU A 92 8.61 -0.17 4.79
N TRP A 93 7.82 0.57 4.00
CA TRP A 93 6.80 1.46 4.55
C TRP A 93 5.70 0.70 5.28
N GLN A 94 5.31 -0.48 4.81
CA GLN A 94 4.37 -1.33 5.55
C GLN A 94 4.94 -1.72 6.91
N THR A 95 6.21 -2.10 6.99
CA THR A 95 6.88 -2.45 8.26
C THR A 95 6.95 -1.25 9.20
N LYS A 96 7.38 -0.08 8.70
CA LYS A 96 7.45 1.19 9.47
C LYS A 96 6.09 1.63 10.02
N LEU A 97 5.03 1.47 9.23
CA LEU A 97 3.66 1.86 9.64
C LEU A 97 3.06 0.87 10.63
N LYS A 98 3.34 -0.43 10.50
CA LYS A 98 2.91 -1.45 11.47
C LYS A 98 3.58 -1.24 12.83
N SER A 99 4.91 -1.04 12.87
CA SER A 99 5.63 -0.86 14.15
C SER A 99 5.12 0.34 14.94
N LYS A 100 4.80 1.46 14.27
CA LYS A 100 4.22 2.66 14.89
C LYS A 100 2.88 2.39 15.60
N THR A 101 2.10 1.41 15.12
CA THR A 101 0.84 1.02 15.76
C THR A 101 1.02 0.09 16.97
N THR A 102 2.16 -0.58 17.08
CA THR A 102 2.45 -1.55 18.16
C THR A 102 3.15 -0.91 19.36
N THR A 103 3.69 0.31 19.24
CA THR A 103 4.30 1.05 20.36
C THR A 103 3.23 1.71 21.27
N HIS A 104 2.35 0.89 21.83
CA HIS A 104 1.85 1.11 23.19
C HIS A 104 2.29 -0.11 24.01
N PRO A 105 3.31 0.01 24.88
CA PRO A 105 3.64 -1.06 25.80
C PRO A 105 2.47 -1.17 26.78
N LYS A 106 1.63 -2.19 26.61
CA LYS A 106 0.92 -2.75 27.75
C LYS A 106 1.98 -3.42 28.60
N SER A 107 2.39 -2.73 29.66
CA SER A 107 3.30 -3.22 30.68
C SER A 107 2.97 -4.66 31.04
N ALA A 108 3.95 -5.55 30.91
CA ALA A 108 3.89 -6.87 31.50
C ALA A 108 3.72 -6.70 33.02
N ILE A 109 2.67 -7.29 33.57
CA ILE A 109 2.61 -7.69 34.97
C ILE A 109 2.22 -9.16 34.95
N ILE A 110 3.23 -10.00 35.11
CA ILE A 110 3.11 -11.32 35.71
C ILE A 110 2.48 -11.07 37.08
N ASN A 111 1.34 -11.70 37.38
CA ASN A 111 0.97 -12.07 38.75
C ASN A 111 -0.11 -13.16 38.70
N GLN A 112 0.09 -14.15 39.57
CA GLN A 112 -0.70 -15.35 39.81
C GLN A 112 -2.20 -15.03 39.98
N PRO A 113 -3.10 -15.99 39.69
CA PRO A 113 -4.49 -15.87 40.10
C PRO A 113 -4.60 -16.21 41.58
N ASP A 114 -4.73 -15.19 42.41
CA ASP A 114 -5.47 -15.33 43.67
C ASP A 114 -6.79 -14.58 43.57
N GLN A 115 -7.79 -15.17 44.21
CA GLN A 115 -9.21 -14.97 44.03
C GLN A 115 -9.71 -13.53 44.30
N ASN A 116 -10.80 -13.20 43.62
CA ASN A 116 -11.84 -12.24 43.97
C ASN A 116 -11.73 -10.73 43.63
N THR A 117 -12.89 -10.27 43.14
CA THR A 117 -13.46 -8.90 43.12
C THR A 117 -13.01 -7.88 42.07
N THR A 118 -13.84 -7.79 41.02
CA THR A 118 -14.29 -6.59 40.30
C THR A 118 -13.74 -5.23 40.75
N THR A 119 -12.99 -4.55 39.87
CA THR A 119 -13.17 -3.11 39.62
C THR A 119 -12.74 -2.74 38.19
N ARG A 120 -13.74 -2.47 37.35
CA ARG A 120 -13.58 -1.97 35.98
C ARG A 120 -13.28 -0.46 36.04
N SER A 121 -12.02 -0.05 35.90
CA SER A 121 -11.69 1.37 35.72
C SER A 121 -12.14 1.83 34.33
N THR A 122 -13.30 2.49 34.27
CA THR A 122 -13.77 3.18 33.07
C THR A 122 -13.25 4.61 33.12
N PHE A 123 -12.47 5.01 32.11
CA PHE A 123 -12.19 6.42 31.83
C PHE A 123 -13.52 7.09 31.41
N GLN A 124 -14.26 7.61 32.38
CA GLN A 124 -15.45 8.41 32.11
C GLN A 124 -15.03 9.84 31.81
N ARG A 125 -15.52 10.39 30.70
CA ARG A 125 -15.38 11.81 30.39
C ARG A 125 -16.04 12.63 31.51
N PRO A 126 -15.49 13.81 31.88
CA PRO A 126 -16.12 14.67 32.87
C PRO A 126 -17.55 14.97 32.43
N ARG A 127 -18.51 14.67 33.31
CA ARG A 127 -19.93 14.91 33.06
C ARG A 127 -20.15 16.41 32.98
N ILE A 128 -20.67 16.87 31.84
CA ILE A 128 -21.13 18.24 31.68
C ILE A 128 -22.40 18.39 32.52
N ASN A 129 -22.31 19.09 33.65
CA ASN A 129 -23.48 19.48 34.41
C ASN A 129 -24.21 20.58 33.64
N ARG A 130 -25.36 20.25 33.05
CA ARG A 130 -26.25 21.28 32.49
C ARG A 130 -26.92 22.01 33.67
N PRO A 131 -26.96 23.35 33.67
CA PRO A 131 -27.73 24.08 34.67
C PRO A 131 -29.20 23.65 34.59
N LYS A 132 -29.83 23.50 35.76
CA LYS A 132 -31.26 23.23 35.82
C LYS A 132 -31.99 24.46 35.29
N PHE A 133 -32.79 24.25 34.26
CA PHE A 133 -33.68 25.27 33.73
C PHE A 133 -34.70 25.64 34.82
N ALA A 134 -34.53 26.81 35.43
CA ALA A 134 -35.55 27.44 36.26
C ALA A 134 -36.56 28.06 35.31
N GLY A 135 -37.58 27.30 34.93
CA GLY A 135 -38.63 27.76 34.03
C GLY A 135 -39.50 28.81 34.70
N GLU A 136 -38.95 30.00 34.96
CA GLU A 136 -39.73 31.18 35.24
C GLU A 136 -40.07 31.82 33.90
N PHE A 137 -41.28 31.53 33.44
CA PHE A 137 -41.92 32.30 32.39
C PHE A 137 -42.34 33.62 33.03
N SER A 138 -41.70 34.73 32.63
CA SER A 138 -42.28 36.06 32.85
C SER A 138 -43.33 36.25 31.76
N GLU A 139 -44.57 36.46 32.18
CA GLU A 139 -45.68 36.88 31.32
C GLU A 139 -45.52 38.36 30.93
#